data_AF-A0AA85G8C5-F1
#
_entry.id   AF-A0AA85G8C5-F1
#
_cell.length_a   1.000
_cell.length_b   1.000
_cell.length_c   1.000
_cell.angle_alpha   90.00
_cell.angle_beta   90.00
_cell.angle_gamma   90.00
#
_symmetry.space_group_name_H-M   'P 1'
#
loop_
_entity.id
_entity.type
_entity.pdbx_description
1 polymer ?
#
loop_
_entity_poly.entity_id
_entity_poly.type
_entity_poly.pdbx_seq_one_letter_code
_entity_poly.pdbx_strand_id
1 'polypeptide(L)'
;MKLIKMLTETKITTNSQSSSSNPTTTAPSVDGMASSISEFHYDPESNVTFDMWFRRYEDLFRFDFANQDDAWKVRLLLRKLGPSEVDKYCNLILPLNPRDRSFSDTVQSLSQQFGDNSSLFNTRYRCLKLTMNEDTDFLTHVGIVNRECERFRLKSLTEDQFKALILICSLQSQKFGDIRTRLLSRLDQDPKLTLNDIANEYQRLVNLQHDTTSIASYRSLVTCLCSVRY
;
A
#
# COMPACT_ATOMS: atom_id res chain seq x y z
N MET A 1 -50.28 -32.43 35.05
CA MET A 1 -50.05 -33.63 35.88
C MET A 1 -50.08 -34.86 34.98
N LYS A 2 -48.94 -35.56 34.90
CA LYS A 2 -48.77 -36.99 34.59
C LYS A 2 -49.27 -37.53 33.24
N LEU A 3 -48.34 -37.58 32.28
CA LEU A 3 -48.16 -38.80 31.49
C LEU A 3 -46.66 -39.16 31.36
N ILE A 4 -45.93 -39.03 32.49
CA ILE A 4 -44.64 -39.69 32.72
C ILE A 4 -44.98 -41.00 33.44
N LYS A 5 -45.01 -42.10 32.67
CA LYS A 5 -44.77 -43.50 33.09
C LYS A 5 -45.09 -44.39 31.90
N MET A 6 -44.08 -45.10 31.41
CA MET A 6 -43.99 -45.97 30.20
C MET A 6 -42.95 -45.33 29.26
N LEU A 7 -41.66 -45.67 29.26
CA LEU A 7 -41.04 -46.98 29.52
C LEU A 7 -39.58 -46.74 29.97
N THR A 8 -39.27 -47.19 31.17
CA THR A 8 -37.92 -47.53 31.62
C THR A 8 -37.84 -49.05 31.68
N GLU A 9 -36.65 -49.59 31.36
CA GLU A 9 -36.24 -51.00 31.43
C GLU A 9 -36.68 -51.84 30.20
N THR A 10 -35.83 -52.62 29.52
CA THR A 10 -34.70 -53.41 30.03
C THR A 10 -33.70 -53.77 28.92
N LYS A 11 -32.48 -54.07 29.38
CA LYS A 11 -31.18 -54.30 28.74
C LYS A 11 -31.04 -55.44 27.70
N ILE A 12 -30.14 -55.17 26.73
CA ILE A 12 -28.95 -55.93 26.28
C ILE A 12 -29.12 -57.40 25.83
N THR A 13 -28.83 -57.66 24.54
CA THR A 13 -27.97 -58.78 24.10
C THR A 13 -27.12 -58.32 22.91
N THR A 14 -25.81 -58.38 23.09
CA THR A 14 -24.73 -58.13 22.12
C THR A 14 -24.67 -59.20 21.01
N ASN A 15 -24.51 -58.79 19.76
CA ASN A 15 -23.65 -59.54 18.83
C ASN A 15 -22.94 -58.60 17.84
N SER A 16 -21.65 -58.87 17.67
CA SER A 16 -20.61 -58.00 17.15
C SER A 16 -20.50 -58.00 15.62
N GLN A 17 -20.55 -56.81 15.01
CA GLN A 17 -19.89 -56.46 13.74
C GLN A 17 -19.76 -54.93 13.67
N SER A 18 -18.59 -54.39 14.02
CA SER A 18 -18.30 -52.96 13.96
C SER A 18 -17.57 -52.59 12.69
N SER A 19 -18.33 -52.18 11.69
CA SER A 19 -17.91 -51.25 10.64
C SER A 19 -18.74 -49.99 10.81
N SER A 20 -18.12 -48.84 11.08
CA SER A 20 -18.47 -47.53 10.53
C SER A 20 -17.83 -46.39 11.33
N SER A 21 -16.91 -45.69 10.67
CA SER A 21 -16.70 -44.24 10.69
C SER A 21 -16.72 -43.50 12.05
N ASN A 22 -15.53 -43.20 12.56
CA ASN A 22 -15.35 -41.97 13.34
C ASN A 22 -15.55 -40.77 12.41
N PRO A 23 -16.28 -39.71 12.81
CA PRO A 23 -16.16 -38.42 12.15
C PRO A 23 -14.84 -37.82 12.62
N THR A 24 -13.75 -38.21 11.97
CA THR A 24 -12.52 -37.44 12.07
C THR A 24 -12.82 -36.11 11.39
N THR A 25 -13.06 -35.06 12.15
CA THR A 25 -12.92 -33.69 11.65
C THR A 25 -11.44 -33.54 11.29
N THR A 26 -11.07 -33.99 10.09
CA THR A 26 -9.72 -33.86 9.55
C THR A 26 -9.44 -32.37 9.45
N ALA A 27 -8.57 -31.87 10.32
CA ALA A 27 -7.99 -30.55 10.15
C ALA A 27 -7.45 -30.46 8.70
N PRO A 28 -7.66 -29.35 7.99
CA PRO A 28 -7.18 -29.22 6.62
C PRO A 28 -5.67 -29.50 6.58
N SER A 29 -5.22 -30.27 5.58
CA SER A 29 -3.79 -30.50 5.39
C SER A 29 -3.08 -29.18 5.08
N VAL A 30 -1.82 -29.03 5.51
CA VAL A 30 -0.97 -27.88 5.19
C VAL A 30 -0.92 -27.61 3.69
N ASP A 31 -0.86 -28.68 2.88
CA ASP A 31 -0.89 -28.55 1.41
C ASP A 31 -2.23 -28.04 0.88
N GLY A 32 -3.33 -28.44 1.53
CA GLY A 32 -4.67 -27.94 1.22
C GLY A 32 -4.78 -26.44 1.49
N MET A 33 -4.27 -25.98 2.63
CA MET A 33 -4.23 -24.55 2.97
C MET A 33 -3.27 -23.77 2.07
N ALA A 34 -2.10 -24.33 1.74
CA ALA A 34 -1.18 -23.73 0.79
C ALA A 34 -1.82 -23.60 -0.62
N SER A 35 -2.65 -24.56 -1.02
CA SER A 35 -3.34 -24.53 -2.31
C SER A 35 -4.42 -23.43 -2.40
N SER A 36 -5.06 -23.07 -1.29
CA SER A 36 -6.14 -22.06 -1.26
C SER A 36 -5.65 -20.62 -1.38
N ILE A 37 -4.36 -20.37 -1.21
CA ILE A 37 -3.75 -19.06 -1.45
C ILE A 37 -3.79 -18.76 -2.96
N SER A 38 -4.45 -17.66 -3.33
CA SER A 38 -4.51 -17.22 -4.73
C SER A 38 -3.17 -16.66 -5.19
N GLU A 39 -2.87 -16.77 -6.47
CA GLU A 39 -1.68 -16.13 -7.04
C GLU A 39 -1.80 -14.60 -6.97
N PHE A 40 -0.68 -13.93 -6.69
CA PHE A 40 -0.57 -12.48 -6.61
C PHE A 40 0.03 -11.91 -7.90
N HIS A 41 -0.65 -10.92 -8.46
CA HIS A 41 -0.19 -10.11 -9.59
C HIS A 41 -0.30 -8.64 -9.19
N TYR A 42 0.82 -7.91 -9.25
CA TYR A 42 0.85 -6.51 -8.82
C TYR A 42 0.16 -5.61 -9.86
N ASP A 43 -0.87 -4.88 -9.41
CA ASP A 43 -1.57 -3.88 -10.22
C ASP A 43 -1.88 -2.65 -9.34
N PRO A 44 -1.04 -1.59 -9.39
CA PRO A 44 -1.25 -0.40 -8.59
C PRO A 44 -2.48 0.42 -9.02
N GLU A 45 -2.92 0.33 -10.27
CA GLU A 45 -4.07 1.09 -10.80
C GLU A 45 -5.40 0.51 -10.26
N SER A 46 -5.52 -0.82 -10.26
CA SER A 46 -6.62 -1.53 -9.60
C SER A 46 -6.44 -1.66 -8.09
N ASN A 47 -5.36 -1.09 -7.54
CA ASN A 47 -5.02 -1.11 -6.12
C ASN A 47 -4.86 -2.55 -5.56
N VAL A 48 -4.37 -3.46 -6.42
CA VAL A 48 -3.93 -4.81 -6.05
C VAL A 48 -2.47 -4.73 -5.62
N THR A 49 -2.27 -4.44 -4.32
CA THR A 49 -0.95 -4.37 -3.70
C THR A 49 -0.65 -5.61 -2.89
N PHE A 50 0.64 -5.85 -2.65
CA PHE A 50 1.10 -6.98 -1.83
C PHE A 50 0.51 -6.91 -0.43
N ASP A 51 0.41 -5.73 0.19
CA ASP A 51 -0.16 -5.58 1.54
C ASP A 51 -1.63 -6.03 1.59
N MET A 52 -2.43 -5.68 0.58
CA MET A 52 -3.85 -6.07 0.52
C MET A 52 -4.03 -7.56 0.31
N TRP A 53 -3.21 -8.14 -0.57
CA TRP A 53 -3.23 -9.57 -0.83
C TRP A 53 -2.73 -10.37 0.39
N PHE A 54 -1.60 -9.95 0.99
CA PHE A 54 -0.98 -10.64 2.11
C PHE A 54 -1.86 -10.59 3.35
N ARG A 55 -2.55 -9.47 3.62
CA ARG A 55 -3.49 -9.34 4.75
C ARG A 55 -4.60 -10.40 4.75
N ARG A 56 -5.00 -10.92 3.59
CA ARG A 56 -5.99 -12.01 3.49
C ARG A 56 -5.45 -13.34 4.03
N TYR A 57 -4.14 -13.53 3.94
CA TYR A 57 -3.46 -14.79 4.23
C TYR A 57 -2.51 -14.69 5.44
N GLU A 58 -2.37 -13.51 6.04
CA GLU A 58 -1.48 -13.23 7.17
C GLU A 58 -1.72 -14.20 8.33
N ASP A 59 -2.98 -14.45 8.66
CA ASP A 59 -3.36 -15.38 9.73
C ASP A 59 -2.95 -16.83 9.41
N LEU A 60 -2.96 -17.25 8.14
CA LEU A 60 -2.47 -18.58 7.75
C LEU A 60 -0.97 -18.71 8.09
N PHE A 61 -0.17 -17.70 7.75
CA PHE A 61 1.26 -17.70 8.06
C PHE A 61 1.55 -17.63 9.55
N ARG A 62 0.71 -16.90 10.29
CA ARG A 62 0.86 -16.67 11.73
C ARG A 62 0.43 -17.86 12.57
N PHE A 63 -0.68 -18.51 12.24
CA PHE A 63 -1.30 -19.55 13.07
C PHE A 63 -1.16 -20.93 12.43
N ASP A 64 -1.63 -21.12 11.20
CA ASP A 64 -1.67 -22.44 10.57
C ASP A 64 -0.29 -22.94 10.14
N PHE A 65 0.59 -22.03 9.73
CA PHE A 65 1.97 -22.32 9.35
C PHE A 65 2.97 -21.96 10.45
N ALA A 66 2.53 -21.74 11.70
CA ALA A 66 3.40 -21.35 12.81
C ALA A 66 4.59 -22.30 13.00
N ASN A 67 4.35 -23.61 12.85
CA ASN A 67 5.35 -24.67 13.01
C ASN A 67 6.32 -24.83 11.82
N GLN A 68 6.09 -24.11 10.72
CA GLN A 68 6.97 -24.16 9.54
C GLN A 68 8.15 -23.21 9.71
N ASP A 69 9.31 -23.60 9.18
CA ASP A 69 10.50 -22.76 9.16
C ASP A 69 10.37 -21.61 8.13
N ASP A 70 11.23 -20.61 8.28
CA ASP A 70 11.23 -19.44 7.40
C ASP A 70 11.50 -19.82 5.95
N ALA A 71 12.42 -20.76 5.71
CA ALA A 71 12.72 -21.24 4.37
C ALA A 71 11.50 -21.85 3.68
N TRP A 72 10.66 -22.62 4.40
CA TRP A 72 9.40 -23.14 3.87
C TRP A 72 8.40 -22.02 3.60
N LYS A 73 8.20 -21.09 4.54
CA LYS A 73 7.26 -19.97 4.37
C LYS A 73 7.64 -19.07 3.19
N VAL A 74 8.92 -18.76 3.03
CA VAL A 74 9.45 -17.98 1.91
C VAL A 74 9.23 -18.72 0.59
N ARG A 75 9.54 -20.02 0.51
CA ARG A 75 9.27 -20.81 -0.71
C ARG A 75 7.79 -20.82 -1.08
N LEU A 76 6.90 -20.98 -0.10
CA LEU A 76 5.46 -20.95 -0.35
C LEU A 76 5.03 -19.57 -0.86
N LEU A 77 5.49 -18.50 -0.23
CA LEU A 77 5.19 -17.13 -0.62
C LEU A 77 5.61 -16.88 -2.08
N LEU A 78 6.86 -17.17 -2.42
CA LEU A 78 7.39 -17.02 -3.78
C LEU A 78 6.65 -17.84 -4.82
N ARG A 79 6.19 -19.05 -4.47
CA ARG A 79 5.37 -19.89 -5.37
C ARG A 79 3.99 -19.27 -5.65
N LYS A 80 3.53 -18.35 -4.82
CA LYS A 80 2.24 -17.65 -4.96
C LYS A 80 2.37 -16.25 -5.55
N LEU A 81 3.58 -15.80 -5.84
CA LEU A 81 3.83 -14.58 -6.61
C LEU A 81 3.82 -14.92 -8.11
N GLY A 82 3.31 -13.97 -8.91
CA GLY A 82 3.42 -14.03 -10.36
C GLY A 82 4.87 -14.04 -10.84
N PRO A 83 5.13 -14.52 -12.07
CA PRO A 83 6.48 -14.72 -12.58
C PRO A 83 7.27 -13.39 -12.68
N SER A 84 6.61 -12.29 -13.03
CA SER A 84 7.21 -10.94 -13.07
C SER A 84 7.67 -10.49 -11.67
N GLU A 85 6.86 -10.77 -10.65
CA GLU A 85 7.08 -10.32 -9.29
C GLU A 85 8.19 -11.12 -8.61
N VAL A 86 8.23 -12.44 -8.86
CA VAL A 86 9.33 -13.31 -8.41
C VAL A 86 10.66 -12.85 -9.01
N ASP A 87 10.74 -12.61 -10.32
CA ASP A 87 11.98 -12.17 -10.98
C ASP A 87 12.48 -10.84 -10.39
N LYS A 88 11.59 -9.85 -10.28
CA LYS A 88 11.88 -8.55 -9.69
C LYS A 88 12.36 -8.64 -8.24
N TYR A 89 11.76 -9.52 -7.43
CA TYR A 89 12.20 -9.75 -6.05
C TYR A 89 13.57 -10.44 -6.01
N CYS A 90 13.77 -11.50 -6.80
CA CYS A 90 15.04 -12.22 -6.87
C CYS A 90 16.19 -11.29 -7.28
N ASN A 91 15.97 -10.42 -8.26
CA ASN A 91 16.95 -9.42 -8.70
C ASN A 91 17.29 -8.40 -7.58
N LEU A 92 16.30 -8.02 -6.76
CA LEU A 92 16.48 -7.07 -5.66
C LEU A 92 17.37 -7.62 -4.53
N ILE A 93 17.30 -8.93 -4.27
CA ILE A 93 17.98 -9.53 -3.13
C ILE A 93 19.40 -10.01 -3.44
N LEU A 94 19.85 -9.95 -4.69
CA LEU A 94 21.17 -10.40 -5.09
C LEU A 94 22.28 -9.73 -4.25
N PRO A 95 23.35 -10.47 -3.87
CA PRO A 95 23.66 -11.85 -4.26
C PRO A 95 23.02 -12.94 -3.36
N LEU A 96 22.11 -12.58 -2.45
CA LEU A 96 21.52 -13.52 -1.49
C LEU A 96 20.53 -14.48 -2.17
N ASN A 97 20.44 -15.72 -1.66
CA ASN A 97 19.37 -16.64 -2.05
C ASN A 97 18.08 -16.29 -1.29
N PRO A 98 16.90 -16.36 -1.92
CA PRO A 98 15.65 -16.16 -1.19
C PRO A 98 15.48 -17.07 0.03
N ARG A 99 16.01 -18.30 -0.04
CA ARG A 99 15.93 -19.29 1.05
C ARG A 99 16.74 -18.91 2.29
N ASP A 100 17.70 -18.01 2.14
CA ASP A 100 18.59 -17.58 3.23
C ASP A 100 18.06 -16.34 3.94
N ARG A 101 16.93 -15.77 3.45
CA ARG A 101 16.26 -14.64 4.10
C ARG A 101 15.21 -15.13 5.09
N SER A 102 15.03 -14.36 6.16
CA SER A 102 13.91 -14.58 7.06
C SER A 102 12.57 -14.33 6.35
N PHE A 103 11.52 -14.94 6.86
CA PHE A 103 10.17 -14.70 6.35
C PHE A 103 9.77 -13.23 6.54
N SER A 104 10.12 -12.64 7.68
CA SER A 104 9.84 -11.24 7.99
C SER A 104 10.52 -10.28 7.00
N ASP A 105 11.81 -10.47 6.73
CA ASP A 105 12.55 -9.60 5.81
C ASP A 105 12.03 -9.72 4.37
N THR A 106 11.58 -10.92 4.00
CA THR A 106 10.95 -11.19 2.69
C THR A 106 9.64 -10.45 2.55
N VAL A 107 8.74 -10.57 3.54
CA VAL A 107 7.45 -9.85 3.57
C VAL A 107 7.69 -8.34 3.53
N GLN A 108 8.66 -7.83 4.30
CA GLN A 108 9.00 -6.41 4.29
C GLN A 108 9.50 -5.94 2.92
N SER A 109 10.40 -6.70 2.28
CA SER A 109 10.94 -6.35 0.97
C SER A 109 9.85 -6.35 -0.11
N LEU A 110 8.95 -7.34 -0.06
CA LEU A 110 7.81 -7.43 -0.99
C LEU A 110 6.78 -6.31 -0.76
N SER A 111 6.52 -5.95 0.50
CA SER A 111 5.69 -4.79 0.85
C SER A 111 6.32 -3.48 0.36
N GLN A 112 7.64 -3.30 0.48
CA GLN A 112 8.31 -2.12 -0.06
C GLN A 112 8.26 -2.05 -1.59
N GLN A 113 8.37 -3.18 -2.28
CA GLN A 113 8.45 -3.20 -3.74
C GLN A 113 7.08 -3.19 -4.42
N PHE A 114 6.12 -3.94 -3.87
CA PHE A 114 4.80 -4.18 -4.44
C PHE A 114 3.67 -3.69 -3.53
N GLY A 115 3.99 -2.92 -2.51
CA GLY A 115 3.00 -2.27 -1.67
C GLY A 115 2.45 -0.99 -2.28
N ASP A 116 1.70 -0.27 -1.46
CA ASP A 116 1.22 1.05 -1.80
C ASP A 116 2.31 2.11 -1.60
N ASN A 117 3.11 2.33 -2.65
CA ASN A 117 4.17 3.35 -2.67
C ASN A 117 3.65 4.76 -3.01
N SER A 118 2.33 4.97 -3.00
CA SER A 118 1.75 6.29 -3.24
C SER A 118 2.16 7.25 -2.12
N SER A 119 2.68 8.43 -2.48
CA SER A 119 2.91 9.46 -1.48
C SER A 119 1.60 9.85 -0.77
N LEU A 120 1.71 10.34 0.46
CA LEU A 120 0.54 10.78 1.22
C LEU A 120 -0.20 11.90 0.48
N PHE A 121 0.52 12.80 -0.17
CA PHE A 121 -0.08 13.79 -1.07
C PHE A 121 -0.86 13.14 -2.21
N ASN A 122 -0.29 12.17 -2.94
CA ASN A 122 -0.98 11.54 -4.08
C ASN A 122 -2.27 10.84 -3.62
N THR A 123 -2.20 10.10 -2.52
CA THR A 123 -3.37 9.49 -1.88
C THR A 123 -4.45 10.52 -1.58
N ARG A 124 -4.08 11.64 -0.94
CA ARG A 124 -5.01 12.72 -0.62
C ARG A 124 -5.60 13.38 -1.87
N TYR A 125 -4.76 13.59 -2.88
CA TYR A 125 -5.16 14.19 -4.15
C TYR A 125 -6.13 13.32 -4.93
N ARG A 126 -5.89 12.01 -5.00
CA ARG A 126 -6.80 11.04 -5.62
C ARG A 126 -8.15 11.04 -4.93
N CYS A 127 -8.16 11.04 -3.59
CA CYS A 127 -9.40 11.14 -2.82
C CYS A 127 -10.20 12.41 -3.16
N LEU A 128 -9.54 13.57 -3.28
CA LEU A 128 -10.19 14.84 -3.65
C LEU A 128 -10.70 14.85 -5.11
N LYS A 129 -10.14 14.00 -5.97
CA LYS A 129 -10.53 13.85 -7.38
C LYS A 129 -11.54 12.74 -7.63
N LEU A 130 -11.97 12.03 -6.59
CA LEU A 130 -12.92 10.92 -6.76
C LEU A 130 -14.17 11.41 -7.48
N THR A 131 -14.48 10.72 -8.57
CA THR A 131 -15.68 10.91 -9.37
C THR A 131 -16.29 9.54 -9.60
N MET A 132 -17.61 9.43 -9.55
CA MET A 132 -18.31 8.18 -9.84
C MET A 132 -18.33 7.98 -11.36
N ASN A 133 -17.84 6.83 -11.82
CA ASN A 133 -17.94 6.44 -13.23
C ASN A 133 -19.36 5.97 -13.54
N GLU A 134 -19.78 6.10 -14.80
CA GLU A 134 -21.13 5.70 -15.24
C GLU A 134 -21.39 4.19 -15.06
N ASP A 135 -20.36 3.37 -15.24
CA ASP A 135 -20.46 1.90 -15.15
C ASP A 135 -20.34 1.35 -13.71
N THR A 136 -20.01 2.19 -12.73
CA THR A 136 -19.75 1.74 -11.36
C THR A 136 -21.04 1.72 -10.54
N ASP A 137 -21.36 0.57 -9.93
CA ASP A 137 -22.48 0.48 -8.98
C ASP A 137 -22.29 1.42 -7.78
N PHE A 138 -23.38 2.02 -7.31
CA PHE A 138 -23.36 3.01 -6.24
C PHE A 138 -22.80 2.45 -4.93
N LEU A 139 -23.19 1.24 -4.53
CA LEU A 139 -22.69 0.64 -3.27
C LEU A 139 -21.19 0.34 -3.38
N THR A 140 -20.74 -0.07 -4.55
CA THR A 140 -19.30 -0.22 -4.84
C THR A 140 -18.58 1.12 -4.69
N HIS A 141 -19.15 2.20 -5.23
CA HIS A 141 -18.57 3.54 -5.11
C HIS A 141 -18.54 4.07 -3.67
N VAL A 142 -19.58 3.81 -2.86
CA VAL A 142 -19.58 4.13 -1.42
C VAL A 142 -18.41 3.46 -0.70
N GLY A 143 -18.13 2.19 -1.02
CA GLY A 143 -16.98 1.47 -0.49
C GLY A 143 -15.64 2.10 -0.89
N ILE A 144 -15.51 2.55 -2.15
CA ILE A 144 -14.33 3.25 -2.65
C ILE A 144 -14.12 4.57 -1.90
N VAL A 145 -15.16 5.39 -1.74
CA VAL A 145 -15.08 6.67 -1.00
C VAL A 145 -14.61 6.44 0.43
N ASN A 146 -15.19 5.48 1.15
CA ASN A 146 -14.77 5.18 2.51
C ASN A 146 -13.30 4.74 2.57
N ARG A 147 -12.87 3.86 1.66
CA ARG A 147 -11.48 3.37 1.59
C ARG A 147 -10.49 4.50 1.34
N GLU A 148 -10.76 5.38 0.38
CA GLU A 148 -9.86 6.50 0.07
C GLU A 148 -9.86 7.56 1.19
N CYS A 149 -10.98 7.79 1.87
CA CYS A 149 -11.05 8.68 3.04
C CYS A 149 -10.24 8.15 4.25
N GLU A 150 -10.25 6.84 4.50
CA GLU A 150 -9.39 6.25 5.53
C GLU A 150 -7.90 6.39 5.15
N ARG A 151 -7.56 6.18 3.88
CA ARG A 151 -6.19 6.39 3.36
C ARG A 151 -5.77 7.87 3.36
N PHE A 152 -6.71 8.80 3.21
CA PHE A 152 -6.48 10.25 3.30
C PHE A 152 -5.94 10.66 4.68
N ARG A 153 -6.24 9.87 5.73
CA ARG A 153 -5.88 10.11 7.13
C ARG A 153 -6.39 11.45 7.65
N LEU A 154 -7.66 11.75 7.38
CA LEU A 154 -8.29 13.05 7.68
C LEU A 154 -8.12 13.49 9.15
N LYS A 155 -8.23 12.53 10.09
CA LYS A 155 -8.08 12.80 11.54
C LYS A 155 -6.72 13.38 11.94
N SER A 156 -5.67 13.09 11.16
CA SER A 156 -4.31 13.58 11.41
C SER A 156 -3.99 14.90 10.69
N LEU A 157 -4.90 15.37 9.83
CA LEU A 157 -4.69 16.55 9.01
C LEU A 157 -5.08 17.81 9.80
N THR A 158 -4.14 18.74 9.96
CA THR A 158 -4.44 20.05 10.56
C THR A 158 -5.17 20.95 9.56
N GLU A 159 -5.86 21.98 10.06
CA GLU A 159 -6.56 22.94 9.21
C GLU A 159 -5.60 23.65 8.23
N ASP A 160 -4.41 24.02 8.69
CA ASP A 160 -3.41 24.70 7.86
C ASP A 160 -2.81 23.76 6.80
N GLN A 161 -2.60 22.48 7.12
CA GLN A 161 -2.21 21.46 6.15
C GLN A 161 -3.30 21.24 5.09
N PHE A 162 -4.57 21.27 5.49
CA PHE A 162 -5.68 21.20 4.54
C PHE A 162 -5.69 22.42 3.61
N LYS A 163 -5.52 23.64 4.14
CA LYS A 163 -5.40 24.86 3.32
C LYS A 163 -4.22 24.77 2.35
N ALA A 164 -3.06 24.32 2.81
CA ALA A 164 -1.86 24.11 1.99
C ALA A 164 -2.12 23.08 0.88
N LEU A 165 -2.78 21.97 1.18
CA LEU A 165 -3.19 20.96 0.22
C LEU A 165 -4.09 21.56 -0.88
N ILE A 166 -5.14 22.29 -0.49
CA ILE A 166 -6.05 22.95 -1.45
C ILE A 166 -5.29 23.93 -2.35
N LEU A 167 -4.38 24.73 -1.78
CA LEU A 167 -3.54 25.63 -2.56
C LEU A 167 -2.71 24.86 -3.58
N ILE A 168 -1.96 23.83 -3.16
CA ILE A 168 -1.12 23.01 -4.05
C ILE A 168 -1.96 22.39 -5.18
N CYS A 169 -3.15 21.87 -4.86
CA CYS A 169 -4.09 21.30 -5.83
C CYS A 169 -4.59 22.30 -6.88
N SER A 170 -4.69 23.59 -6.50
CA SER A 170 -5.13 24.67 -7.41
C SER A 170 -4.03 25.18 -8.34
N LEU A 171 -2.74 24.91 -8.03
CA LEU A 171 -1.59 25.28 -8.86
C LEU A 171 -1.40 24.34 -10.05
N GLN A 172 -2.38 24.28 -10.96
CA GLN A 172 -2.37 23.35 -12.09
C GLN A 172 -1.43 23.79 -13.23
N SER A 173 -1.28 25.09 -13.45
CA SER A 173 -0.44 25.67 -14.51
C SER A 173 1.04 25.34 -14.34
N GLN A 174 1.73 25.06 -15.45
CA GLN A 174 3.18 24.79 -15.47
C GLN A 174 4.01 25.98 -14.96
N LYS A 175 3.48 27.20 -15.00
CA LYS A 175 4.08 28.40 -14.39
C LYS A 175 4.46 28.18 -12.93
N PHE A 176 3.71 27.35 -12.21
CA PHE A 176 3.91 27.07 -10.79
C PHE A 176 4.60 25.72 -10.54
N GLY A 177 5.19 25.09 -11.56
CA GLY A 177 5.82 23.77 -11.44
C GLY A 177 6.89 23.72 -10.34
N ASP A 178 7.80 24.69 -10.31
CA ASP A 178 8.91 24.74 -9.36
C ASP A 178 8.43 24.91 -7.91
N ILE A 179 7.51 25.85 -7.67
CA ILE A 179 6.93 26.06 -6.34
C ILE A 179 6.11 24.84 -5.93
N ARG A 180 5.31 24.25 -6.83
CA ARG A 180 4.52 23.04 -6.54
C ARG A 180 5.41 21.89 -6.08
N THR A 181 6.52 21.61 -6.78
CA THR A 181 7.47 20.55 -6.38
C THR A 181 8.07 20.81 -5.00
N ARG A 182 8.45 22.06 -4.69
CA ARG A 182 8.98 22.42 -3.37
C ARG A 182 7.93 22.27 -2.27
N LEU A 183 6.70 22.72 -2.52
CA LEU A 183 5.60 22.63 -1.56
C LEU A 183 5.21 21.18 -1.28
N LEU A 184 5.25 20.29 -2.29
CA LEU A 184 5.04 18.85 -2.09
C LEU A 184 6.04 18.26 -1.10
N SER A 185 7.33 18.58 -1.24
CA SER A 185 8.35 18.12 -0.30
C SER A 185 8.14 18.67 1.12
N ARG A 186 7.65 19.90 1.28
CA ARG A 186 7.40 20.51 2.60
C ARG A 186 6.15 19.97 3.26
N LEU A 187 5.11 19.66 2.49
CA LEU A 187 3.87 19.10 3.03
C LEU A 187 4.10 17.76 3.75
N ASP A 188 5.03 16.94 3.24
CA ASP A 188 5.39 15.66 3.85
C ASP A 188 6.32 15.80 5.07
N GLN A 189 7.08 16.90 5.17
CA GLN A 189 8.13 17.09 6.19
C GLN A 189 7.72 18.03 7.34
N ASP A 190 6.82 18.98 7.08
CA ASP A 190 6.45 20.03 8.02
C ASP A 190 4.94 19.99 8.31
N PRO A 191 4.52 19.40 9.45
CA PRO A 191 3.11 19.32 9.83
C PRO A 191 2.49 20.68 10.19
N LYS A 192 3.29 21.75 10.30
CA LYS A 192 2.84 23.10 10.66
C LYS A 192 2.89 24.09 9.49
N LEU A 193 3.11 23.61 8.26
CA LEU A 193 3.11 24.46 7.07
C LEU A 193 1.83 25.31 6.98
N THR A 194 1.99 26.64 7.06
CA THR A 194 0.88 27.59 6.93
C THR A 194 0.86 28.23 5.54
N LEU A 195 -0.26 28.87 5.18
CA LEU A 195 -0.34 29.66 3.94
C LEU A 195 0.66 30.82 3.90
N ASN A 196 0.99 31.41 5.06
CA ASN A 196 1.98 32.48 5.14
C ASN A 196 3.38 31.97 4.83
N ASP A 197 3.74 30.77 5.32
CA ASP A 197 5.02 30.14 5.00
C ASP A 197 5.15 29.86 3.51
N ILE A 198 4.04 29.44 2.87
CA ILE A 198 3.97 29.24 1.42
C ILE A 198 4.16 30.55 0.66
N ALA A 199 3.49 31.62 1.08
CA ALA A 199 3.62 32.94 0.46
C ALA A 199 5.06 33.48 0.59
N ASN A 200 5.67 33.32 1.76
CA ASN A 200 7.06 33.70 2.02
C ASN A 200 8.04 32.90 1.15
N GLU A 201 7.82 31.59 0.99
CA GLU A 201 8.63 30.73 0.11
C GLU A 201 8.49 31.16 -1.35
N TYR A 202 7.28 31.47 -1.82
CA TYR A 202 7.06 31.98 -3.16
C TYR A 202 7.78 33.32 -3.38
N GLN A 203 7.69 34.26 -2.43
CA GLN A 203 8.40 35.53 -2.53
C GLN A 203 9.92 35.33 -2.57
N ARG A 204 10.45 34.40 -1.76
CA ARG A 204 11.87 34.03 -1.79
C ARG A 204 12.29 33.48 -3.16
N LEU A 205 11.45 32.66 -3.80
CA LEU A 205 11.71 32.16 -5.15
C LEU A 205 11.77 33.28 -6.19
N VAL A 206 10.83 34.23 -6.13
CA VAL A 206 10.82 35.39 -7.02
C VAL A 206 12.11 36.20 -6.88
N ASN A 207 12.55 36.44 -5.64
CA ASN A 207 13.80 37.14 -5.37
C ASN A 207 15.01 36.39 -5.94
N LEU A 208 15.09 35.08 -5.72
CA LEU A 208 16.18 34.25 -6.26
C LEU A 208 16.21 34.21 -7.80
N GLN A 209 15.04 34.21 -8.45
CA GLN A 209 14.95 34.29 -9.91
C GLN A 209 15.47 35.64 -10.43
N HIS A 210 15.14 36.72 -9.72
CA HIS A 210 15.66 38.06 -10.04
C HIS A 210 17.18 38.14 -9.90
N ASP A 211 17.73 37.62 -8.80
CA ASP A 211 19.18 37.57 -8.54
C ASP A 211 19.91 36.75 -9.61
N THR A 212 19.36 35.59 -9.97
CA THR A 212 19.91 34.71 -11.02
C THR A 212 19.94 35.40 -12.37
N THR A 213 18.86 36.11 -12.72
CA THR A 213 18.76 36.87 -13.98
C THR A 213 19.78 38.00 -14.01
N SER A 214 20.01 38.67 -12.88
CA SER A 214 21.00 39.74 -12.76
C SER A 214 22.43 39.22 -12.97
N ILE A 215 22.77 38.06 -12.40
CA ILE A 215 24.08 37.40 -12.60
C ILE A 215 24.25 36.92 -14.05
N ALA A 216 23.21 36.35 -14.65
CA ALA A 216 23.24 35.89 -16.04
C ALA A 216 23.40 37.05 -17.04
N SER A 217 22.70 38.16 -16.79
CA SER A 217 22.84 39.41 -17.56
C SER A 217 24.26 39.97 -17.47
N TYR A 218 24.86 39.96 -16.28
CA TYR A 218 26.25 40.36 -16.08
C TYR A 218 27.24 39.48 -16.88
N ARG A 219 27.04 38.15 -16.89
CA ARG A 219 27.86 37.25 -17.74
C ARG A 219 27.71 37.56 -19.23
N SER A 220 26.51 37.86 -19.71
CA SER A 220 26.27 38.25 -21.11
C SER A 220 27.01 39.55 -21.49
N LEU A 221 26.96 40.56 -20.62
CA LEU A 221 27.68 41.83 -20.82
C LEU A 221 29.19 41.65 -20.85
N VAL A 222 29.75 40.84 -19.94
CA VAL A 222 31.20 40.53 -19.94
C VAL A 222 31.59 39.79 -21.23
N THR A 223 30.76 38.84 -21.68
CA THR A 223 31.03 38.09 -22.92
C THR A 223 30.98 39.02 -24.16
N CYS A 224 30.00 39.93 -24.21
CA CYS A 224 29.84 40.92 -25.29
C CYS A 224 30.99 41.97 -25.29
N LEU A 225 31.41 42.44 -24.11
CA LEU A 225 32.55 43.36 -23.99
C LEU A 225 33.88 42.71 -24.38
N CYS A 226 34.03 41.39 -24.19
CA CYS A 226 35.20 40.65 -24.65
C CYS A 226 35.21 40.42 -26.19
N SER A 227 34.06 40.32 -26.85
CA SER A 227 33.98 40.12 -28.31
C SER A 227 34.02 41.41 -29.14
N VAL A 228 33.83 42.58 -28.53
CA VAL A 228 33.99 43.91 -29.19
C VAL A 228 35.44 44.41 -29.17
N ARG A 229 36.38 43.67 -28.55
CA ARG A 229 37.80 44.04 -28.41
C ARG A 229 38.76 43.45 -29.44
N TYR A 230 38.28 42.94 -30.58
CA TYR A 230 39.12 42.51 -31.71
C TYR A 230 38.76 43.27 -32.99
#